data_AF-A0A090AG39-F1
#
_entry.id   AF-A0A090AG39-F1
#
_cell.length_a   1.000
_cell.length_b   1.000
_cell.length_c   1.000
_cell.angle_alpha   90.00
_cell.angle_beta   90.00
_cell.angle_gamma   90.00
#
_symmetry.space_group_name_H-M   'P 1'
#
loop_
_entity.id
_entity.type
_entity.pdbx_description
1 polymer ?
#
loop_
_entity_poly.entity_id
_entity_poly.type
_entity_poly.pdbx_seq_one_letter_code
_entity_poly.pdbx_strand_id
1 'polypeptide(L)'
;MTNTPYAPPATTPLEENEKICSTCNAVIHRKAEICPKCGVRQRRPASKSALLLINFFLGGFGGHRFYLGNYVLGSLYLLFFWTLIPSLIAFIEFIWFAFMSSEKIENDYTAHGSVAAFVVPTIFSFFIIAAIFIPAYQDYLQKTKVAEAMTLFTGLKTEAETYLSNTGKFPETKKLSIISGEYTKITSNPEEFYLQAMMNEKAGSIAGEIIRFSYDPASKTWKCSADFPNGVANKYLPKNCRTEKQQ
;
A
#
# COMPACT_ATOMS: atom_id res chain seq x y z
N MET A 1 76.91 22.23 11.93
CA MET A 1 76.08 21.36 12.78
C MET A 1 74.63 21.83 12.66
N THR A 2 73.89 21.27 11.72
CA THR A 2 72.45 21.54 11.56
C THR A 2 71.69 20.31 12.07
N ASN A 3 71.23 20.39 13.31
CA ASN A 3 70.28 19.44 13.87
C ASN A 3 68.97 19.53 13.09
N THR A 4 68.62 18.51 12.32
CA THR A 4 67.27 18.34 11.78
C THR A 4 66.38 17.74 12.87
N PRO A 5 65.35 18.45 13.37
CA PRO A 5 64.41 17.88 14.31
C PRO A 5 63.27 17.20 13.54
N TYR A 6 63.06 15.92 13.84
CA TYR A 6 61.82 15.17 13.68
C TYR A 6 61.27 14.95 12.25
N ALA A 7 61.51 13.74 11.71
CA ALA A 7 60.70 13.16 10.65
C ALA A 7 59.43 12.53 11.28
N PRO A 8 58.21 12.85 10.80
CA PRO A 8 56.99 12.18 11.27
C PRO A 8 57.04 10.69 10.88
N PRO A 9 56.50 9.77 11.70
CA PRO A 9 56.48 8.35 11.38
C PRO A 9 55.69 8.12 10.09
N ALA A 10 56.29 7.39 9.14
CA ALA A 10 55.66 7.01 7.89
C ALA A 10 54.42 6.15 8.18
N THR A 11 53.23 6.76 8.11
CA THR A 11 51.97 6.01 8.11
C THR A 11 51.73 5.49 6.70
N THR A 12 52.13 4.24 6.43
CA THR A 12 51.65 3.51 5.26
C THR A 12 50.12 3.45 5.32
N PRO A 13 49.40 3.92 4.29
CA PRO A 13 47.95 3.80 4.22
C PRO A 13 47.55 2.32 4.30
N LEU A 14 46.59 1.99 5.18
CA LEU A 14 46.04 0.64 5.28
C LEU A 14 45.42 0.23 3.94
N GLU A 15 45.66 -1.00 3.50
CA GLU A 15 44.95 -1.58 2.37
C GLU A 15 43.49 -1.89 2.73
N GLU A 16 42.58 -1.91 1.74
CA GLU A 16 41.13 -2.08 1.94
C GLU A 16 40.73 -3.36 2.71
N ASN A 17 41.58 -4.39 2.61
CA ASN A 17 41.36 -5.71 3.21
C ASN A 17 42.01 -5.85 4.59
N GLU A 18 42.53 -4.76 5.14
CA GLU A 18 43.25 -4.76 6.41
C GLU A 18 42.52 -3.90 7.44
N LYS A 19 42.69 -4.27 8.70
CA LYS A 19 42.26 -3.49 9.86
C LYS A 19 43.34 -3.56 10.93
N ILE A 20 43.35 -2.59 11.82
CA ILE A 20 44.27 -2.57 12.95
C ILE A 20 43.63 -3.33 14.13
N CYS A 21 44.41 -4.16 14.80
CA CYS A 21 44.00 -4.80 16.04
C CYS A 21 43.78 -3.75 17.14
N SER A 22 42.62 -3.77 17.79
CA SER A 22 42.24 -2.79 18.82
C SER A 22 43.13 -2.79 20.07
N THR A 23 43.91 -3.85 20.30
CA THR A 23 44.73 -4.01 21.52
C THR A 23 46.22 -3.85 21.23
N CYS A 24 46.76 -4.54 20.21
CA CYS A 24 48.20 -4.57 19.94
C CYS A 24 48.64 -3.71 18.74
N ASN A 25 47.71 -3.02 18.09
CA ASN A 25 47.95 -2.21 16.89
C ASN A 25 48.60 -2.94 15.70
N ALA A 26 48.63 -4.28 15.71
CA ALA A 26 49.08 -5.04 14.54
C ALA A 26 48.09 -4.92 13.39
N VAL A 27 48.61 -4.79 12.17
CA VAL A 27 47.83 -4.90 10.94
C VAL A 27 47.40 -6.36 10.77
N ILE A 28 46.10 -6.57 10.62
CA ILE A 28 45.46 -7.88 10.47
C ILE A 28 44.43 -7.84 9.35
N HIS A 29 44.07 -9.00 8.82
CA HIS A 29 43.03 -9.09 7.81
C HIS A 29 41.68 -8.58 8.34
N ARG A 30 40.91 -7.86 7.53
CA ARG A 30 39.61 -7.25 7.90
C ARG A 30 38.61 -8.27 8.43
N LYS A 31 38.66 -9.50 7.90
CA LYS A 31 37.82 -10.64 8.32
C LYS A 31 38.39 -11.46 9.49
N ALA A 32 39.55 -11.12 10.05
CA ALA A 32 40.12 -11.87 11.17
C ALA A 32 39.24 -11.71 12.43
N GLU A 33 38.75 -12.83 12.97
CA GLU A 33 37.98 -12.89 14.22
C GLU A 33 38.88 -12.92 15.47
N ILE A 34 40.09 -13.47 15.33
CA ILE A 34 41.14 -13.51 16.36
C ILE A 34 42.40 -12.90 15.78
N CYS A 35 43.06 -12.04 16.54
CA CYS A 35 44.35 -11.50 16.14
C CYS A 35 45.44 -12.60 16.22
N PRO A 36 46.16 -12.92 15.13
CA PRO A 36 47.22 -13.94 15.16
C PRO A 36 48.47 -13.51 15.95
N LYS A 37 48.61 -12.22 16.28
CA LYS A 37 49.76 -11.69 17.02
C LYS A 37 49.56 -11.72 18.54
N CYS A 38 48.39 -11.33 19.04
CA CYS A 38 48.12 -11.23 20.48
C CYS A 38 47.02 -12.16 20.99
N GLY A 39 46.32 -12.88 20.11
CA GLY A 39 45.29 -13.87 20.50
C GLY A 39 43.95 -13.29 20.95
N VAL A 40 43.77 -11.96 20.99
CA VAL A 40 42.49 -11.35 21.42
C VAL A 40 41.45 -11.38 20.30
N ARG A 41 40.19 -11.65 20.67
CA ARG A 41 39.05 -11.63 19.75
C ARG A 41 38.75 -10.19 19.30
N GLN A 42 38.60 -10.01 17.99
CA GLN A 42 38.38 -8.71 17.36
C GLN A 42 36.88 -8.52 17.09
N ARG A 43 36.13 -8.23 18.16
CA ARG A 43 34.71 -7.85 18.08
C ARG A 43 34.59 -6.33 18.01
N ARG A 44 33.57 -5.82 17.31
CA ARG A 44 33.21 -4.39 17.34
C ARG A 44 32.18 -4.19 18.45
N PRO A 45 32.56 -3.62 19.61
CA PRO A 45 31.60 -3.41 20.70
C PRO A 45 30.52 -2.42 20.27
N ALA A 46 29.30 -2.64 20.77
CA ALA A 46 28.20 -1.72 20.59
C ALA A 46 28.40 -0.45 21.44
N SER A 47 28.30 0.72 20.83
CA SER A 47 28.36 1.98 21.57
C SER A 47 26.99 2.35 22.13
N LYS A 48 26.91 2.65 23.43
CA LYS A 48 25.66 3.06 24.10
C LYS A 48 24.98 4.25 23.41
N SER A 49 25.73 5.28 23.06
CA SER A 49 25.19 6.47 22.40
C SER A 49 24.57 6.16 21.04
N ALA A 50 25.26 5.40 20.18
CA ALA A 50 24.69 5.01 18.88
C ALA A 50 23.46 4.12 19.05
N LEU A 51 23.48 3.17 19.99
CA LEU A 51 22.32 2.32 20.27
C LEU A 51 21.10 3.16 20.70
N LEU A 52 21.28 4.14 21.57
CA LEU A 52 20.21 5.03 22.02
C LEU A 52 19.68 5.93 20.91
N LEU A 53 20.57 6.53 20.11
CA LEU A 53 20.17 7.38 18.98
C LEU A 53 19.41 6.58 17.93
N ILE A 54 19.91 5.40 17.55
CA ILE A 54 19.25 4.52 16.59
C ILE A 54 17.92 4.03 17.14
N ASN A 55 17.83 3.69 18.43
CA ASN A 55 16.57 3.25 19.02
C ASN A 55 15.54 4.38 19.12
N PHE A 56 15.95 5.60 19.47
CA PHE A 56 15.03 6.73 19.56
C PHE A 56 14.50 7.16 18.18
N PHE A 57 15.37 7.31 17.18
CA PHE A 57 14.97 7.79 15.85
C PHE A 57 14.49 6.69 14.91
N LEU A 58 15.06 5.48 15.02
CA LEU A 58 14.83 4.35 14.12
C LEU A 58 14.23 3.12 14.83
N GLY A 59 13.86 3.23 16.11
CA GLY A 59 13.35 2.09 16.90
C GLY A 59 12.01 1.55 16.41
N GLY A 60 11.10 2.42 15.96
CA GLY A 60 9.82 2.00 15.35
C GLY A 60 10.01 1.17 14.08
N PHE A 61 11.14 1.33 13.40
CA PHE A 61 11.57 0.54 12.24
C PHE A 61 12.50 -0.62 12.62
N GLY A 62 12.78 -0.85 13.90
CA GLY A 62 13.66 -1.92 14.37
C GLY A 62 15.15 -1.69 14.12
N GLY A 63 15.59 -0.46 13.85
CA GLY A 63 16.98 -0.13 13.51
C GLY A 63 17.99 -0.57 14.57
N HIS A 64 17.63 -0.51 15.86
CA HIS A 64 18.50 -0.95 16.95
C HIS A 64 18.66 -2.48 16.97
N ARG A 65 17.64 -3.25 16.58
CA ARG A 65 17.76 -4.71 16.45
C ARG A 65 18.66 -5.10 15.27
N PHE A 66 18.61 -4.34 14.17
CA PHE A 66 19.56 -4.48 13.07
C PHE A 66 20.99 -4.10 13.47
N TYR A 67 21.15 -3.04 14.27
CA TYR A 67 22.46 -2.63 14.80
C TYR A 67 23.08 -3.72 15.68
N LEU A 68 22.28 -4.48 16.42
CA LEU A 68 22.72 -5.62 17.24
C LEU A 68 22.87 -6.94 16.44
N GLY A 69 22.62 -6.94 15.12
CA GLY A 69 22.71 -8.13 14.27
C GLY A 69 21.53 -9.12 14.37
N ASN A 70 20.45 -8.77 15.08
CA ASN A 70 19.25 -9.59 15.15
C ASN A 70 18.30 -9.23 13.99
N TYR A 71 18.61 -9.75 12.80
CA TYR A 71 17.89 -9.44 11.57
C TYR A 71 16.44 -9.94 11.58
N VAL A 72 16.16 -11.07 12.25
CA VAL A 72 14.80 -11.64 12.30
C VAL A 72 13.89 -10.72 13.10
N LEU A 73 14.32 -10.31 14.29
CA LEU A 73 13.54 -9.41 15.13
C LEU A 73 13.43 -8.01 14.49
N GLY A 74 14.49 -7.50 13.87
CA GLY A 74 14.42 -6.24 13.12
C GLY A 74 13.45 -6.30 11.94
N SER A 75 13.43 -7.41 11.19
CA SER A 75 12.49 -7.59 10.07
C SER A 75 11.05 -7.66 10.56
N LEU A 76 10.79 -8.31 11.70
CA LEU A 76 9.48 -8.32 12.35
C LEU A 76 9.00 -6.89 12.66
N TYR A 77 9.89 -6.05 13.20
CA TYR A 77 9.56 -4.64 13.49
C TYR A 77 9.21 -3.87 12.21
N LEU A 78 9.94 -4.08 11.10
CA LEU A 78 9.65 -3.47 9.80
C LEU A 78 8.36 -3.97 9.14
N LEU A 79 7.89 -5.17 9.46
CA LEU A 79 6.61 -5.65 8.96
C LEU A 79 5.45 -5.06 9.76
N PHE A 80 5.62 -4.89 11.06
CA PHE A 80 4.55 -4.36 11.92
C PHE A 80 4.64 -2.85 12.17
N PHE A 81 5.56 -2.12 11.55
CA PHE A 81 5.78 -0.69 11.85
C PHE A 81 4.51 0.17 11.68
N TRP A 82 3.63 -0.18 10.73
CA TRP A 82 2.38 0.52 10.49
C TRP A 82 1.36 0.36 11.62
N THR A 83 1.51 -0.67 12.47
CA THR A 83 0.60 -0.92 13.60
C THR A 83 0.90 -0.03 14.80
N LEU A 84 2.00 0.73 14.76
CA LEU A 84 2.56 1.50 15.88
C LEU A 84 3.01 0.64 17.08
N ILE A 85 2.70 -0.66 17.12
CA ILE A 85 3.11 -1.60 18.17
C ILE A 85 4.64 -1.66 18.30
N PRO A 86 5.44 -1.80 17.21
CA PRO A 86 6.90 -1.81 17.33
C PRO A 86 7.47 -0.51 17.89
N SER A 87 6.81 0.63 17.65
CA SER A 87 7.25 1.91 18.21
C SER A 87 7.09 1.96 19.73
N LEU A 88 6.00 1.39 20.27
CA LEU A 88 5.80 1.27 21.71
C LEU A 88 6.82 0.34 22.36
N ILE A 89 7.08 -0.83 21.75
CA ILE A 89 8.07 -1.78 22.26
C ILE A 89 9.47 -1.16 22.21
N ALA A 90 9.83 -0.50 21.10
CA ALA A 90 11.11 0.18 20.97
C ALA A 90 11.30 1.28 22.00
N PHE A 91 10.23 2.02 22.35
CA PHE A 91 10.28 3.03 23.41
C PHE A 91 10.56 2.41 24.80
N ILE A 92 9.95 1.26 25.12
CA ILE A 92 10.25 0.52 26.36
C ILE A 92 11.70 0.05 26.36
N GLU A 93 12.18 -0.49 25.24
CA GLU A 93 13.57 -0.93 25.09
C GLU A 93 14.55 0.25 25.17
N PHE A 94 14.17 1.43 24.67
CA PHE A 94 14.95 2.66 24.77
C PHE A 94 15.14 3.05 26.23
N ILE A 95 14.06 3.06 27.02
CA ILE A 95 14.13 3.34 28.46
C ILE A 95 15.03 2.32 29.15
N TRP A 96 14.85 1.03 28.86
CA TRP A 96 15.67 -0.02 29.46
C TRP A 96 17.17 0.13 29.14
N PHE A 97 17.54 0.38 27.88
CA PHE A 97 18.93 0.61 27.49
C PHE A 97 19.50 1.93 28.02
N ALA A 98 18.67 2.96 28.22
CA ALA A 98 19.11 4.22 28.83
C ALA A 98 19.60 4.00 30.26
N PHE A 99 18.90 3.17 31.03
CA PHE A 99 19.25 2.81 32.41
C PHE A 99 20.37 1.75 32.53
N MET A 100 20.71 1.03 31.45
CA MET A 100 21.81 0.07 31.47
C MET A 100 23.18 0.77 31.39
N SER A 101 24.21 0.25 32.09
CA SER A 101 25.57 0.81 32.02
C SER A 101 26.20 0.59 30.63
N SER A 102 27.10 1.49 30.22
CA SER A 102 27.81 1.39 28.93
C SER A 102 28.71 0.16 28.87
N GLU A 103 29.38 -0.18 29.97
CA GLU A 103 30.25 -1.36 30.07
C GLU A 103 29.48 -2.65 29.80
N LYS A 104 28.25 -2.76 30.32
CA LYS A 104 27.40 -3.94 30.07
C LYS A 104 27.01 -4.05 28.60
N ILE A 105 26.72 -2.93 27.93
CA ILE A 105 26.42 -2.93 26.49
C ILE A 105 27.64 -3.40 25.68
N GLU A 106 28.81 -2.86 26.00
CA GLU A 106 30.05 -3.16 25.30
C GLU A 106 30.48 -4.62 25.45
N ASN A 107 30.25 -5.22 26.63
CA ASN A 107 30.60 -6.61 26.90
C ASN A 107 29.61 -7.62 26.29
N ASP A 108 28.32 -7.31 26.32
CA ASP A 108 27.26 -8.27 25.95
C ASP A 108 26.86 -8.16 24.46
N TYR A 109 27.10 -7.03 23.79
CA TYR A 109 26.56 -6.75 22.46
C TYR A 109 27.62 -6.34 21.43
N THR A 110 27.47 -6.86 20.21
CA THR A 110 28.32 -6.52 19.06
C THR A 110 27.58 -5.67 18.04
N ALA A 111 28.24 -4.63 17.53
CA ALA A 111 27.70 -3.77 16.50
C ALA A 111 27.86 -4.36 15.09
N HIS A 112 26.76 -4.43 14.36
CA HIS A 112 26.68 -4.82 12.95
C HIS A 112 26.18 -3.65 12.09
N GLY A 113 26.73 -3.50 10.89
CA GLY A 113 26.39 -2.41 9.95
C GLY A 113 25.94 -2.96 8.60
N SER A 114 24.75 -3.55 8.53
CA SER A 114 24.19 -4.09 7.27
C SER A 114 23.06 -3.21 6.75
N VAL A 115 23.27 -2.58 5.61
CA VAL A 115 22.26 -1.79 4.87
C VAL A 115 21.25 -2.67 4.12
N ALA A 116 21.62 -3.90 3.77
CA ALA A 116 20.76 -4.82 3.02
C ALA A 116 19.50 -5.25 3.79
N ALA A 117 19.52 -5.14 5.12
CA ALA A 117 18.45 -5.58 5.99
C ALA A 117 17.17 -4.72 5.92
N PHE A 118 17.26 -3.50 5.37
CA PHE A 118 16.15 -2.54 5.34
C PHE A 118 15.32 -2.59 4.03
N VAL A 119 15.92 -3.05 2.92
CA VAL A 119 15.30 -2.93 1.59
C VAL A 119 14.26 -4.01 1.31
N VAL A 120 14.54 -5.25 1.73
CA VAL A 120 13.65 -6.39 1.41
C VAL A 120 12.30 -6.32 2.14
N PRO A 121 12.24 -6.03 3.46
CA PRO A 121 10.97 -6.02 4.18
C PRO A 121 10.05 -4.87 3.77
N THR A 122 10.62 -3.71 3.41
CA THR A 122 9.84 -2.54 3.00
C THR A 122 9.09 -2.78 1.69
N ILE A 123 9.76 -3.38 0.70
CA ILE A 123 9.13 -3.77 -0.56
C ILE A 123 7.98 -4.77 -0.31
N PHE A 124 8.21 -5.76 0.54
CA PHE A 124 7.21 -6.78 0.86
C PHE A 124 5.93 -6.17 1.50
N SER A 125 6.11 -5.22 2.41
CA SER A 125 5.00 -4.49 3.05
C SER A 125 4.11 -3.75 2.03
N PHE A 126 4.69 -3.10 1.02
CA PHE A 126 3.91 -2.42 -0.01
C PHE A 126 3.09 -3.39 -0.88
N PHE A 127 3.63 -4.57 -1.21
CA PHE A 127 2.90 -5.57 -1.98
C PHE A 127 1.68 -6.12 -1.22
N ILE A 128 1.80 -6.36 0.09
CA ILE A 128 0.69 -6.81 0.92
C ILE A 128 -0.44 -5.77 0.92
N ILE A 129 -0.09 -4.49 1.12
CA ILE A 129 -1.06 -3.38 1.14
C ILE A 129 -1.77 -3.30 -0.22
N ALA A 130 -1.02 -3.29 -1.32
CA ALA A 130 -1.58 -3.22 -2.66
C ALA A 130 -2.57 -4.38 -2.92
N ALA A 131 -2.24 -5.61 -2.50
CA ALA A 131 -3.11 -6.77 -2.66
C ALA A 131 -4.46 -6.63 -1.94
N ILE A 132 -4.51 -5.92 -0.80
CA ILE A 132 -5.75 -5.67 -0.06
C ILE A 132 -6.57 -4.54 -0.71
N PHE A 133 -5.92 -3.44 -1.09
CA PHE A 133 -6.62 -2.25 -1.57
C PHE A 133 -7.06 -2.32 -3.03
N ILE A 134 -6.30 -2.99 -3.90
CA ILE A 134 -6.63 -3.11 -5.33
C ILE A 134 -8.03 -3.70 -5.58
N PRO A 135 -8.42 -4.85 -5.01
CA PRO A 135 -9.74 -5.43 -5.30
C PRO A 135 -10.89 -4.52 -4.85
N ALA A 136 -10.75 -3.88 -3.68
CA ALA A 136 -11.75 -2.94 -3.17
C ALA A 136 -11.86 -1.67 -4.04
N TYR A 137 -10.75 -1.19 -4.59
CA TYR A 137 -10.74 -0.03 -5.48
C TYR A 137 -11.43 -0.33 -6.81
N GLN A 138 -11.21 -1.51 -7.39
CA GLN A 138 -11.89 -1.92 -8.62
C GLN A 138 -13.41 -1.96 -8.43
N ASP A 139 -13.91 -2.54 -7.32
CA ASP A 139 -15.34 -2.56 -7.00
C ASP A 139 -15.95 -1.15 -6.89
N TYR A 140 -15.20 -0.20 -6.34
CA TYR A 140 -15.62 1.19 -6.22
C TYR A 140 -15.72 1.89 -7.57
N LEU A 141 -14.76 1.65 -8.47
CA LEU A 141 -14.80 2.17 -9.84
C LEU A 141 -16.02 1.65 -10.61
N GLN A 142 -16.37 0.36 -10.46
CA GLN A 142 -17.54 -0.20 -11.15
C GLN A 142 -18.85 0.43 -10.67
N LYS A 143 -19.01 0.66 -9.37
CA LYS A 143 -20.18 1.41 -8.83
C LYS A 143 -20.30 2.82 -9.40
N THR A 144 -19.15 3.48 -9.60
CA THR A 144 -19.11 4.85 -10.16
C THR A 144 -19.53 4.85 -11.62
N LYS A 145 -19.06 3.87 -12.41
CA LYS A 145 -19.47 3.69 -13.82
C LYS A 145 -20.97 3.42 -13.95
N VAL A 146 -21.51 2.56 -13.09
CA VAL A 146 -22.95 2.26 -13.03
C VAL A 146 -23.77 3.49 -12.63
N ALA A 147 -23.24 4.36 -11.76
CA ALA A 147 -23.93 5.58 -11.35
C ALA A 147 -24.12 6.58 -12.51
N GLU A 148 -23.25 6.55 -13.53
CA GLU A 148 -23.44 7.35 -14.75
C GLU A 148 -24.73 6.94 -15.49
N ALA A 149 -25.04 5.65 -15.60
CA ALA A 149 -26.30 5.21 -16.21
C ALA A 149 -27.50 5.84 -15.50
N MET A 150 -27.43 5.93 -14.17
CA MET A 150 -28.49 6.53 -13.37
C MET A 150 -28.63 8.04 -13.59
N THR A 151 -27.54 8.78 -13.75
CA THR A 151 -27.63 10.21 -14.05
C THR A 151 -28.29 10.45 -15.41
N LEU A 152 -27.94 9.64 -16.41
CA LEU A 152 -28.59 9.69 -17.72
C LEU A 152 -30.08 9.33 -17.65
N PHE A 153 -30.45 8.25 -16.95
CA PHE A 153 -31.85 7.89 -16.75
C PHE A 153 -32.66 9.00 -16.08
N THR A 154 -32.11 9.65 -15.05
CA THR A 154 -32.78 10.76 -14.39
C THR A 154 -32.96 11.97 -15.30
N GLY A 155 -32.04 12.23 -16.22
CA GLY A 155 -32.18 13.28 -17.24
C GLY A 155 -33.26 12.96 -18.28
N LEU A 156 -33.35 11.70 -18.72
CA LEU A 156 -34.32 11.26 -19.72
C LEU A 156 -35.73 11.04 -19.18
N LYS A 157 -35.89 10.89 -17.85
CA LYS A 157 -37.18 10.62 -17.20
C LYS A 157 -38.26 11.63 -17.62
N THR A 158 -37.97 12.92 -17.49
CA THR A 158 -38.94 13.98 -17.80
C THR A 158 -39.25 14.06 -19.30
N GLU A 159 -38.24 13.81 -20.15
CA GLU A 159 -38.41 13.78 -21.61
C GLU A 159 -39.35 12.63 -22.03
N ALA A 160 -39.14 11.45 -21.45
CA ALA A 160 -39.96 10.27 -21.73
C ALA A 160 -41.40 10.44 -21.23
N GLU A 161 -41.61 10.98 -20.04
CA GLU A 161 -42.94 11.27 -19.50
C GLU A 161 -43.69 12.31 -20.34
N THR A 162 -43.00 13.38 -20.75
CA THR A 162 -43.59 14.43 -21.59
C THR A 162 -43.98 13.90 -22.96
N TYR A 163 -43.11 13.09 -23.57
CA TYR A 163 -43.37 12.46 -24.86
C TYR A 163 -44.57 11.50 -24.79
N LEU A 164 -44.63 10.70 -23.71
CA LEU A 164 -45.74 9.79 -23.46
C LEU A 164 -47.07 10.54 -23.25
N SER A 165 -47.05 11.65 -22.51
CA SER A 165 -48.24 12.48 -22.27
C SER A 165 -48.77 13.13 -23.55
N ASN A 166 -47.88 13.53 -24.47
CA ASN A 166 -48.27 14.22 -25.70
C ASN A 166 -48.71 13.27 -26.81
N THR A 167 -48.07 12.10 -26.92
CA THR A 167 -48.27 11.18 -28.06
C THR A 167 -49.04 9.91 -27.70
N GLY A 168 -49.19 9.61 -26.41
CA GLY A 168 -49.75 8.36 -25.92
C GLY A 168 -48.84 7.14 -26.14
N LYS A 169 -47.61 7.32 -26.66
CA LYS A 169 -46.63 6.24 -26.90
C LYS A 169 -45.32 6.55 -26.18
N PHE A 170 -44.64 5.52 -25.68
CA PHE A 170 -43.32 5.68 -25.06
C PHE A 170 -42.26 5.99 -26.15
N PRO A 171 -41.26 6.84 -25.88
CA PRO A 171 -40.34 7.31 -26.92
C PRO A 171 -39.42 6.21 -27.46
N GLU A 172 -39.17 6.23 -28.77
CA GLU A 172 -38.08 5.47 -29.37
C GLU A 172 -36.72 6.12 -29.08
N THR A 173 -35.65 5.34 -29.16
CA THR A 173 -34.26 5.79 -28.92
C THR A 173 -33.87 7.04 -29.69
N LYS A 174 -34.28 7.14 -30.96
CA LYS A 174 -33.93 8.25 -31.84
C LYS A 174 -34.56 9.59 -31.43
N LYS A 175 -35.58 9.55 -30.57
CA LYS A 175 -36.30 10.75 -30.10
C LYS A 175 -35.80 11.27 -28.76
N LEU A 176 -34.78 10.64 -28.19
CA LEU A 176 -34.19 11.03 -26.91
C LEU A 176 -32.97 11.91 -27.13
N SER A 177 -32.81 12.92 -26.29
CA SER A 177 -31.75 13.93 -26.39
C SER A 177 -30.34 13.41 -26.06
N ILE A 178 -30.18 12.61 -25.01
CA ILE A 178 -28.89 12.11 -24.53
C ILE A 178 -28.93 10.59 -24.39
N ILE A 179 -28.35 9.89 -25.36
CA ILE A 179 -28.40 8.42 -25.44
C ILE A 179 -27.05 7.74 -25.18
N SER A 180 -26.00 8.49 -24.84
CA SER A 180 -24.68 7.91 -24.54
C SER A 180 -23.92 8.76 -23.54
N GLY A 181 -23.27 8.09 -22.58
CA GLY A 181 -22.25 8.64 -21.69
C GLY A 181 -20.86 8.08 -22.03
N GLU A 182 -19.92 8.28 -21.12
CA GLU A 182 -18.54 7.79 -21.21
C GLU A 182 -18.49 6.26 -21.10
N TYR A 183 -19.31 5.66 -20.23
CA TYR A 183 -19.33 4.21 -19.97
C TYR A 183 -20.61 3.52 -20.44
N THR A 184 -21.61 4.27 -20.90
CA THR A 184 -22.98 3.78 -21.05
C THR A 184 -23.61 4.20 -22.37
N LYS A 185 -24.45 3.35 -22.94
CA LYS A 185 -25.28 3.65 -24.11
C LYS A 185 -26.71 3.25 -23.81
N ILE A 186 -27.66 4.15 -24.08
CA ILE A 186 -29.07 3.98 -23.77
C ILE A 186 -29.85 3.53 -25.00
N THR A 187 -30.70 2.54 -24.78
CA THR A 187 -31.74 2.09 -25.69
C THR A 187 -33.10 2.18 -25.01
N SER A 188 -34.16 2.31 -25.79
CA SER A 188 -35.55 2.46 -25.33
C SER A 188 -36.39 1.39 -26.00
N ASN A 189 -37.29 0.78 -25.24
CA ASN A 189 -38.29 -0.14 -25.76
C ASN A 189 -39.70 0.44 -25.56
N PRO A 190 -40.34 0.94 -26.63
CA PRO A 190 -41.68 1.51 -26.54
C PRO A 190 -42.78 0.52 -26.15
N GLU A 191 -42.62 -0.77 -26.41
CA GLU A 191 -43.65 -1.80 -26.17
C GLU A 191 -43.71 -2.20 -24.69
N GLU A 192 -42.54 -2.23 -24.03
CA GLU A 192 -42.41 -2.63 -22.63
C GLU A 192 -42.15 -1.45 -21.67
N PHE A 193 -42.24 -0.19 -22.15
CA PHE A 193 -42.11 1.03 -21.36
C PHE A 193 -40.83 1.13 -20.52
N TYR A 194 -39.65 0.80 -21.08
CA TYR A 194 -38.38 0.92 -20.36
C TYR A 194 -37.27 1.59 -21.16
N LEU A 195 -36.34 2.18 -20.42
CA LEU A 195 -35.02 2.59 -20.88
C LEU A 195 -33.98 1.57 -20.38
N GLN A 196 -33.04 1.20 -21.22
CA GLN A 196 -31.99 0.24 -20.92
C GLN A 196 -30.63 0.89 -21.18
N ALA A 197 -29.75 0.86 -20.19
CA ALA A 197 -28.37 1.28 -20.32
C ALA A 197 -27.50 0.05 -20.47
N MET A 198 -26.76 -0.02 -21.57
CA MET A 198 -25.74 -1.02 -21.82
C MET A 198 -24.36 -0.41 -21.54
N MET A 199 -23.57 -1.09 -20.71
CA MET A 199 -22.21 -0.69 -20.43
C MET A 199 -21.33 -0.94 -21.66
N ASN A 200 -20.52 0.04 -22.06
CA ASN A 200 -19.61 -0.09 -23.20
C ASN A 200 -18.27 -0.73 -22.80
N GLU A 201 -17.35 -0.88 -23.75
CA GLU A 201 -16.03 -1.48 -23.51
C GLU A 201 -15.18 -0.72 -22.48
N LYS A 202 -15.34 0.62 -22.39
CA LYS A 202 -14.62 1.44 -21.38
C LYS A 202 -15.05 1.11 -19.95
N ALA A 203 -16.19 0.46 -19.76
CA ALA A 203 -16.63 -0.01 -18.47
C ALA A 203 -15.75 -1.15 -17.92
N GLY A 204 -14.93 -1.80 -18.75
CA GLY A 204 -13.99 -2.84 -18.32
C GLY A 204 -14.72 -4.11 -17.91
N SER A 205 -14.57 -4.55 -16.66
CA SER A 205 -15.13 -5.83 -16.18
C SER A 205 -16.65 -5.95 -16.26
N ILE A 206 -17.40 -4.84 -16.38
CA ILE A 206 -18.87 -4.84 -16.53
C ILE A 206 -19.31 -4.48 -17.96
N ALA A 207 -18.40 -4.47 -18.93
CA ALA A 207 -18.73 -4.20 -20.32
C ALA A 207 -19.75 -5.21 -20.86
N GLY A 208 -20.77 -4.73 -21.57
CA GLY A 208 -21.88 -5.54 -22.07
C GLY A 208 -22.97 -5.85 -21.03
N GLU A 209 -22.73 -5.57 -19.75
CA GLU A 209 -23.77 -5.69 -18.73
C GLU A 209 -24.82 -4.58 -18.90
N ILE A 210 -26.05 -4.84 -18.42
CA ILE A 210 -27.21 -3.98 -18.66
C ILE A 210 -27.94 -3.61 -17.36
N ILE A 211 -28.51 -2.40 -17.37
CA ILE A 211 -29.33 -1.83 -16.30
C ILE A 211 -30.64 -1.36 -16.94
N ARG A 212 -31.78 -1.71 -16.34
CA ARG A 212 -33.11 -1.33 -16.85
C ARG A 212 -33.78 -0.33 -15.93
N PHE A 213 -34.40 0.68 -16.53
CA PHE A 213 -35.19 1.71 -15.88
C PHE A 213 -36.60 1.70 -16.50
N SER A 214 -37.51 1.01 -15.83
CA SER A 214 -38.87 0.76 -16.30
C SER A 214 -39.85 1.78 -15.74
N TYR A 215 -40.77 2.23 -16.59
CA TYR A 215 -41.87 3.09 -16.24
C TYR A 215 -43.17 2.29 -16.14
N ASP A 216 -43.88 2.43 -15.03
CA ASP A 216 -45.21 1.85 -14.86
C ASP A 216 -46.28 2.93 -15.11
N PRO A 217 -47.06 2.85 -16.22
CA PRO A 217 -48.05 3.85 -16.55
C PRO A 217 -49.25 3.88 -15.58
N ALA A 218 -49.53 2.79 -14.87
CA ALA A 218 -50.63 2.73 -13.92
C ALA A 218 -50.29 3.47 -12.62
N SER A 219 -49.10 3.22 -12.07
CA SER A 219 -48.62 3.88 -10.84
C SER A 219 -47.91 5.22 -11.10
N LYS A 220 -47.56 5.52 -12.35
CA LYS A 220 -46.72 6.66 -12.75
C LYS A 220 -45.37 6.69 -12.03
N THR A 221 -44.82 5.51 -11.72
CA THR A 221 -43.55 5.37 -11.01
C THR A 221 -42.47 4.76 -11.90
N TRP A 222 -41.21 5.05 -11.55
CA TRP A 222 -40.05 4.44 -12.20
C TRP A 222 -39.39 3.44 -11.28
N LYS A 223 -39.03 2.29 -11.81
CA LYS A 223 -38.30 1.23 -11.11
C LYS A 223 -37.00 0.92 -11.85
N CYS A 224 -35.92 0.81 -11.08
CA CYS A 224 -34.62 0.45 -11.59
C CYS A 224 -34.30 -0.99 -11.20
N SER A 225 -33.74 -1.78 -12.12
CA SER A 225 -33.38 -3.18 -11.87
C SER A 225 -32.17 -3.64 -12.69
N ALA A 226 -31.42 -4.61 -12.15
CA ALA A 226 -30.58 -5.47 -12.97
C ALA A 226 -31.48 -6.26 -13.92
N ASP A 227 -31.13 -6.30 -15.21
CA ASP A 227 -31.94 -6.99 -16.21
C ASP A 227 -31.42 -8.42 -16.49
N PHE A 228 -32.23 -9.31 -17.06
CA PHE A 228 -31.82 -10.68 -17.39
C PHE A 228 -31.63 -10.84 -18.91
N PRO A 229 -30.59 -11.54 -19.41
CA PRO A 229 -29.61 -12.37 -18.71
C PRO A 229 -28.30 -11.67 -18.29
N ASN A 230 -27.99 -10.49 -18.82
CA ASN A 230 -26.68 -9.83 -18.65
C ASN A 230 -26.71 -8.67 -17.64
N GLY A 231 -27.50 -8.78 -16.58
CA GLY A 231 -27.68 -7.70 -15.62
C GLY A 231 -26.44 -7.40 -14.81
N VAL A 232 -26.21 -6.11 -14.54
CA VAL A 232 -25.14 -5.69 -13.64
C VAL A 232 -25.32 -6.33 -12.26
N ALA A 233 -24.24 -6.87 -11.70
CA ALA A 233 -24.30 -7.51 -10.39
C ALA A 233 -24.83 -6.56 -9.30
N ASN A 234 -25.72 -7.05 -8.43
CA ASN A 234 -26.34 -6.28 -7.33
C ASN A 234 -25.33 -5.55 -6.42
N LYS A 235 -24.09 -6.04 -6.32
CA LYS A 235 -22.99 -5.40 -5.58
C LYS A 235 -22.62 -4.02 -6.15
N TYR A 236 -22.67 -3.85 -7.47
CA TYR A 236 -22.31 -2.63 -8.17
C TYR A 236 -23.49 -1.67 -8.32
N LEU A 237 -24.72 -2.16 -8.16
CA LEU A 237 -25.93 -1.36 -8.28
C LEU A 237 -26.16 -0.43 -7.06
N PRO A 238 -26.66 0.80 -7.31
CA PRO A 238 -27.23 1.68 -6.29
C PRO A 238 -28.38 1.01 -5.53
N LYS A 239 -28.63 1.44 -4.30
CA LYS A 239 -29.63 0.81 -3.41
C LYS A 239 -31.04 0.75 -4.02
N ASN A 240 -31.44 1.79 -4.75
CA ASN A 240 -32.74 1.90 -5.43
C ASN A 240 -32.88 1.03 -6.68
N CYS A 241 -31.79 0.45 -7.17
CA CYS A 241 -31.75 -0.43 -8.35
C CYS A 241 -31.53 -1.90 -8.01
N ARG A 242 -31.28 -2.21 -6.74
CA ARG A 242 -31.09 -3.59 -6.31
C ARG A 242 -32.44 -4.27 -6.33
N THR A 243 -32.55 -5.31 -7.14
CA THR A 243 -33.64 -6.26 -6.99
C THR A 243 -33.42 -6.94 -5.64
N GLU A 244 -34.33 -6.73 -4.68
CA GLU A 244 -34.42 -7.66 -3.57
C GLU A 244 -34.61 -9.03 -4.20
N LYS A 245 -33.65 -9.92 -4.00
CA LYS A 245 -33.88 -11.33 -4.31
C LYS A 245 -35.14 -11.70 -3.53
N GLN A 246 -36.25 -11.94 -4.23
CA GLN A 246 -37.25 -12.83 -3.70
C GLN A 246 -36.51 -14.13 -3.44
N GLN A 247 -36.32 -14.39 -2.14
CA GLN A 247 -35.72 -15.59 -1.61
C GLN A 247 -36.61 -16.78 -1.88
#